data_AF-K0RN21-F1
#
_entry.id   AF-K0RN21-F1
#
_cell.length_a   1.000
_cell.length_b   1.000
_cell.length_c   1.000
_cell.angle_alpha   90.00
_cell.angle_beta   90.00
_cell.angle_gamma   90.00
#
_symmetry.space_group_name_H-M   'P 1'
#
loop_
_entity.id
_entity.type
_entity.pdbx_description
1 polymer ?
#
loop_
_entity_poly.entity_id
_entity_poly.type
_entity_poly.pdbx_seq_one_letter_code
_entity_poly.pdbx_strand_id
1 'polypeptide(L)'
;MRLPILLGLLICLCVGAFRSSLHLTAPPRSRPRRLRSSHCATNTDNEEWDVVVIGAGVGGLCAAAMCQRYGMKTLCLEAHEHAGGVAHSFERRAKAGTFKFDSGPSLLSGMSSMGTNPLRQAMS
;
A
#
# COMPACT_ATOMS: atom_id res chain seq x y z
N MET A 1 -29.46 2.42 17.08
CA MET A 1 -28.73 2.23 15.80
C MET A 1 -27.26 2.56 16.02
N ARG A 2 -26.35 1.77 15.43
CA ARG A 2 -24.86 1.92 15.38
C ARG A 2 -24.01 1.24 16.48
N LEU A 3 -24.18 -0.08 16.64
CA LEU A 3 -23.21 -0.94 17.34
C LEU A 3 -22.80 -2.26 16.61
N PRO A 4 -22.81 -2.40 15.25
CA PRO A 4 -22.24 -3.62 14.64
C PRO A 4 -20.84 -3.43 14.01
N ILE A 5 -20.31 -2.20 13.90
CA ILE A 5 -19.06 -1.97 13.14
C ILE A 5 -17.81 -2.29 13.97
N LEU A 6 -17.85 -2.07 15.29
CA LEU A 6 -16.68 -2.27 16.15
C LEU A 6 -16.41 -3.75 16.49
N LEU A 7 -17.42 -4.62 16.38
CA LEU A 7 -17.27 -6.05 16.66
C LEU A 7 -16.70 -6.83 15.45
N GLY A 8 -16.84 -6.31 14.23
CA GLY A 8 -16.23 -6.89 13.02
C GLY A 8 -14.73 -6.64 12.91
N LEU A 9 -14.21 -5.57 13.52
CA LEU A 9 -12.78 -5.23 13.47
C LEU A 9 -11.94 -6.07 14.43
N LEU A 10 -12.53 -6.61 15.50
CA LEU A 10 -11.83 -7.41 16.50
C LEU A 10 -11.75 -8.91 16.13
N ILE A 11 -12.67 -9.42 15.30
CA ILE A 11 -12.68 -10.83 14.89
C ILE A 11 -11.68 -11.11 13.77
N CYS A 12 -11.27 -10.10 13.00
CA CYS A 12 -10.22 -10.24 11.98
C CYS A 12 -8.83 -10.53 12.59
N LEU A 13 -8.63 -10.25 13.89
CA LEU A 13 -7.34 -10.45 14.55
C LEU A 13 -7.12 -11.84 15.17
N CYS A 14 -8.10 -12.76 15.21
CA CYS A 14 -7.96 -13.96 16.07
C CYS A 14 -8.32 -15.34 15.49
N VAL A 15 -8.88 -15.53 14.28
CA VAL A 15 -9.33 -16.89 13.87
C VAL A 15 -8.92 -17.35 12.45
N GLY A 16 -8.27 -16.52 11.63
CA GLY A 16 -7.94 -16.89 10.25
C GLY A 16 -6.47 -17.21 9.98
N ALA A 17 -6.04 -18.44 10.24
CA ALA A 17 -4.81 -19.04 9.68
C ALA A 17 -3.44 -18.70 10.28
N PHE A 18 -3.31 -18.86 11.60
CA PHE A 18 -2.11 -19.50 12.16
C PHE A 18 -2.20 -21.02 11.86
N ARG A 19 -1.96 -21.40 10.61
CA ARG A 19 -1.73 -22.80 10.21
C ARG A 19 -0.54 -22.85 9.26
N SER A 20 0.62 -23.05 9.89
CA SER A 20 1.59 -24.09 9.54
C SER A 20 2.03 -24.18 8.08
N SER A 21 3.32 -23.86 7.88
CA SER A 21 4.08 -24.00 6.62
C SER A 21 3.99 -22.78 5.68
N LEU A 22 4.61 -21.67 6.12
CA LEU A 22 5.24 -20.72 5.21
C LEU A 22 6.45 -21.42 4.56
N HIS A 23 6.19 -22.37 3.67
CA HIS A 23 7.10 -22.61 2.56
C HIS A 23 6.92 -21.39 1.66
N LEU A 24 7.74 -20.36 1.88
CA LEU A 24 7.86 -19.22 0.97
C LEU A 24 8.56 -19.70 -0.32
N THR A 25 8.00 -20.72 -0.99
CA THR A 25 8.32 -20.96 -2.38
C THR A 25 7.84 -19.74 -3.11
N ALA A 26 8.78 -18.98 -3.67
CA ALA A 26 8.46 -17.88 -4.57
C ALA A 26 7.35 -18.36 -5.52
N PRO A 27 6.23 -17.62 -5.63
CA PRO A 27 5.16 -18.01 -6.53
C PRO A 27 5.77 -18.27 -7.91
N PRO A 28 5.29 -19.30 -8.64
CA PRO A 28 5.80 -19.59 -9.98
C PRO A 28 5.76 -18.28 -10.75
N ARG A 29 6.90 -17.84 -11.31
CA ARG A 29 7.02 -16.57 -12.04
C ARG A 29 5.88 -16.51 -13.05
N SER A 30 4.78 -15.85 -12.71
CA SER A 30 3.69 -15.62 -13.65
C SER A 30 4.31 -14.71 -14.68
N ARG A 31 4.52 -15.23 -15.89
CA ARG A 31 5.04 -14.46 -17.03
C ARG A 31 4.33 -13.11 -17.01
N PRO A 32 5.03 -11.97 -17.18
CA PRO A 32 4.37 -10.67 -17.20
C PRO A 32 3.23 -10.79 -18.21
N ARG A 33 1.99 -10.78 -17.71
CA ARG A 33 0.81 -11.00 -18.53
C ARG A 33 0.81 -9.78 -19.43
N ARG A 34 1.26 -9.97 -20.67
CA ARG A 34 1.42 -8.93 -21.68
C ARG A 34 0.13 -8.12 -21.62
N LEU A 35 0.22 -6.86 -21.16
CA LEU A 35 -0.95 -6.01 -20.95
C LEU A 35 -1.56 -5.79 -22.34
N ARG A 36 -2.50 -6.65 -22.74
CA ARG A 36 -3.19 -6.53 -24.01
C ARG A 36 -4.16 -5.37 -23.83
N SER A 37 -3.68 -4.18 -24.19
CA SER A 37 -4.53 -3.05 -24.53
C SER A 37 -5.44 -3.50 -25.66
N SER A 38 -6.75 -3.51 -25.39
CA SER A 38 -7.87 -3.13 -26.26
C SER A 38 -9.07 -4.03 -26.00
N HIS A 39 -10.20 -3.36 -25.73
CA HIS A 39 -11.60 -3.71 -25.98
C HIS A 39 -12.49 -3.48 -24.75
N CYS A 40 -13.49 -2.61 -24.94
CA CYS A 40 -14.67 -2.45 -24.10
C CYS A 40 -15.42 -3.78 -24.08
N ALA A 41 -15.18 -4.61 -23.08
CA ALA A 41 -15.97 -5.79 -22.79
C ALA A 41 -16.30 -5.76 -21.31
N THR A 42 -17.60 -5.69 -20.99
CA THR A 42 -18.13 -5.97 -19.67
C THR A 42 -17.92 -7.46 -19.37
N ASN A 43 -16.70 -7.81 -19.01
CA ASN A 43 -16.36 -9.16 -18.59
C ASN A 43 -16.19 -9.10 -17.08
N THR A 44 -17.09 -9.74 -16.34
CA THR A 44 -16.88 -10.07 -14.92
C THR A 44 -15.82 -11.15 -14.83
N ASP A 45 -14.61 -10.82 -15.27
CA ASP A 45 -13.42 -11.56 -14.92
C ASP A 45 -13.24 -11.29 -13.42
N ASN A 46 -13.55 -12.29 -12.58
CA ASN A 46 -13.24 -12.20 -11.16
C ASN A 46 -11.73 -12.01 -11.04
N GLU A 47 -11.28 -10.76 -10.90
CA GLU A 47 -9.87 -10.46 -10.73
C GLU A 47 -9.44 -10.99 -9.37
N GLU A 48 -8.93 -12.21 -9.36
CA GLU A 48 -8.29 -12.79 -8.18
C GLU A 48 -6.98 -12.06 -7.89
N TRP A 49 -6.70 -11.80 -6.62
CA TRP A 49 -5.49 -11.17 -6.12
C TRP A 49 -4.83 -12.10 -5.10
N ASP A 50 -3.52 -12.26 -5.18
CA ASP A 50 -2.76 -13.07 -4.21
C ASP A 50 -2.65 -12.36 -2.86
N VAL A 51 -2.52 -11.03 -2.91
CA VAL A 51 -2.36 -10.17 -1.72
C VAL A 51 -3.19 -8.90 -1.89
N VAL A 52 -3.96 -8.55 -0.86
CA VAL A 52 -4.63 -7.25 -0.75
C VAL A 52 -4.05 -6.49 0.43
N VAL A 53 -3.50 -5.30 0.17
CA VAL A 53 -2.96 -4.39 1.17
C VAL A 53 -3.97 -3.26 1.40
N ILE A 54 -4.38 -3.05 2.65
CA ILE A 54 -5.30 -1.99 3.05
C ILE A 54 -4.50 -0.85 3.69
N GLY A 55 -4.56 0.33 3.06
CA GLY A 55 -3.80 1.54 3.39
C GLY A 55 -2.55 1.70 2.52
N ALA A 56 -2.45 2.82 1.80
CA ALA A 56 -1.30 3.21 0.99
C ALA A 56 -0.40 4.23 1.71
N GLY A 57 -0.22 4.06 3.03
CA GLY A 57 0.87 4.71 3.77
C GLY A 57 2.23 4.10 3.43
N VAL A 58 3.32 4.67 3.99
CA VAL A 58 4.69 4.19 3.72
C VAL A 58 4.84 2.68 3.97
N GLY A 59 4.28 2.16 5.06
CA GLY A 59 4.33 0.72 5.38
C GLY A 59 3.54 -0.15 4.41
N GLY A 60 2.34 0.28 4.02
CA GLY A 60 1.49 -0.46 3.08
C GLY A 60 2.06 -0.48 1.68
N LEU A 61 2.58 0.66 1.20
CA LEU A 61 3.28 0.74 -0.08
C LEU A 61 4.56 -0.11 -0.08
N CYS A 62 5.35 -0.10 1.00
CA CYS A 62 6.52 -0.98 1.13
C CYS A 62 6.11 -2.46 1.08
N ALA A 63 5.07 -2.86 1.81
CA ALA A 63 4.57 -4.23 1.79
C ALA A 63 4.10 -4.63 0.39
N ALA A 64 3.27 -3.81 -0.26
CA ALA A 64 2.78 -4.06 -1.61
C ALA A 64 3.92 -4.18 -2.62
N ALA A 65 4.90 -3.27 -2.58
CA ALA A 65 6.06 -3.30 -3.45
C ALA A 65 6.91 -4.57 -3.26
N MET A 66 7.09 -5.01 -2.02
CA MET A 66 7.80 -6.25 -1.72
C MET A 66 7.04 -7.47 -2.23
N CYS A 67 5.73 -7.54 -2.00
CA CYS A 67 4.88 -8.63 -2.52
C CYS A 67 4.98 -8.72 -4.05
N GLN A 68 4.89 -7.58 -4.72
CA GLN A 68 4.99 -7.50 -6.16
C GLN A 68 6.40 -7.84 -6.67
N ARG A 69 7.46 -7.47 -5.94
CA ARG A 69 8.85 -7.87 -6.23
C ARG A 69 9.05 -9.39 -6.16
N TYR A 70 8.31 -10.07 -5.29
CA TYR A 70 8.30 -11.53 -5.22
C TYR A 70 7.35 -12.20 -6.24
N GLY A 71 6.70 -11.43 -7.11
CA GLY A 71 5.87 -11.95 -8.19
C GLY A 71 4.41 -12.22 -7.83
N MET A 72 3.94 -11.70 -6.68
CA MET A 72 2.53 -11.81 -6.28
C MET A 72 1.68 -10.74 -6.95
N LYS A 73 0.51 -11.12 -7.47
CA LYS A 73 -0.49 -10.20 -7.98
C LYS A 73 -1.12 -9.46 -6.80
N THR A 74 -0.70 -8.21 -6.62
CA THR A 74 -0.97 -7.43 -5.40
C THR A 74 -1.90 -6.27 -5.68
N LEU A 75 -2.95 -6.12 -4.88
CA LEU A 75 -3.87 -4.96 -4.87
C LEU A 75 -3.61 -4.11 -3.63
N CYS A 76 -3.41 -2.80 -3.80
CA CYS A 76 -3.29 -1.86 -2.70
C CYS A 76 -4.48 -0.90 -2.74
N LEU A 77 -5.16 -0.73 -1.60
CA LEU A 77 -6.36 0.11 -1.47
C LEU A 77 -6.09 1.24 -0.48
N GLU A 78 -6.48 2.46 -0.84
CA GLU A 78 -6.37 3.66 0.01
C GLU A 78 -7.74 4.30 0.14
N ALA A 79 -8.06 4.77 1.35
CA ALA A 79 -9.32 5.45 1.64
C ALA A 79 -9.28 6.94 1.24
N HIS A 80 -8.09 7.54 1.26
CA HIS A 80 -7.86 8.91 0.84
C HIS A 80 -7.71 9.04 -0.69
N GLU A 81 -7.90 10.25 -1.20
CA GLU A 81 -7.67 10.57 -2.62
C GLU A 81 -6.21 10.39 -3.06
N HIS A 82 -5.27 10.42 -2.11
CA HIS A 82 -3.84 10.40 -2.38
C HIS A 82 -3.15 9.33 -1.52
N ALA A 83 -2.24 8.58 -2.13
CA ALA A 83 -1.34 7.69 -1.42
C ALA A 83 -0.31 8.50 -0.60
N GLY A 84 0.25 7.87 0.43
CA GLY A 84 1.26 8.45 1.31
C GLY A 84 0.88 8.40 2.80
N GLY A 85 -0.41 8.21 3.13
CA GLY A 85 -0.87 8.20 4.52
C GLY A 85 -0.48 9.50 5.23
N VAL A 86 0.20 9.42 6.39
CA VAL A 86 0.72 10.60 7.09
C VAL A 86 1.91 11.27 6.38
N ALA A 87 2.49 10.63 5.36
CA ALA A 87 3.61 11.14 4.58
C ALA A 87 3.17 11.69 3.21
N HIS A 88 2.01 12.36 3.16
CA HIS A 88 1.55 13.06 1.97
C HIS A 88 1.67 14.57 2.14
N SER A 89 1.77 15.30 1.03
CA SER A 89 1.57 16.75 1.01
C SER A 89 0.25 17.07 0.32
N PHE A 90 -0.42 18.14 0.74
CA PHE A 90 -1.62 18.65 0.11
C PHE A 90 -1.52 20.14 -0.17
N GLU A 91 -2.23 20.61 -1.19
CA GLU A 91 -2.24 22.01 -1.59
C GLU A 91 -3.53 22.72 -1.16
N ARG A 92 -3.40 24.01 -0.83
CA ARG A 92 -4.52 24.90 -0.54
C ARG A 92 -4.33 26.23 -1.26
N ARG A 93 -5.36 26.63 -2.00
CA ARG A 93 -5.40 27.91 -2.70
C ARG A 93 -5.98 28.98 -1.78
N ALA A 94 -5.31 30.11 -1.68
CA ALA A 94 -5.76 31.30 -0.98
C ALA A 94 -5.61 32.55 -1.89
N LYS A 95 -6.14 33.69 -1.46
CA LYS A 95 -6.02 34.96 -2.20
C LYS A 95 -4.55 35.37 -2.43
N ALA A 96 -3.66 34.98 -1.53
CA ALA A 96 -2.23 35.28 -1.60
C ALA A 96 -1.43 34.30 -2.48
N GLY A 97 -2.03 33.21 -2.97
CA GLY A 97 -1.34 32.19 -3.77
C GLY A 97 -1.74 30.75 -3.40
N THR A 98 -1.04 29.78 -3.97
CA THR A 98 -1.17 28.35 -3.63
C THR A 98 -0.09 27.97 -2.63
N PHE A 99 -0.50 27.34 -1.53
CA PHE A 99 0.38 26.88 -0.46
C PHE A 99 0.37 25.36 -0.42
N LYS A 100 1.53 24.75 -0.19
CA LYS A 100 1.69 23.30 -0.02
C LYS A 100 2.04 23.01 1.44
N PHE A 101 1.34 22.04 2.01
CA PHE A 101 1.49 21.64 3.41
C PHE A 101 1.75 20.13 3.48
N ASP A 102 2.58 19.71 4.43
CA ASP A 102 2.80 18.29 4.73
C ASP A 102 1.82 17.83 5.81
N SER A 103 1.31 16.61 5.69
CA SER A 103 0.32 16.07 6.63
C SER A 103 0.92 15.45 7.90
N GLY A 104 2.24 15.28 7.96
CA GLY A 104 2.87 14.58 9.09
C GLY A 104 4.38 14.77 9.24
N PRO A 105 5.23 14.27 8.31
CA PRO A 105 6.67 14.28 8.52
C PRO A 105 7.21 15.70 8.50
N SER A 106 7.51 16.23 9.68
CA SER A 106 8.12 17.56 9.82
C SER A 106 9.64 17.51 10.01
N LEU A 107 10.18 16.34 10.36
CA LEU A 107 11.59 16.17 10.72
C LEU A 107 12.12 14.81 10.24
N LEU A 108 13.23 14.85 9.51
CA LEU A 108 13.94 13.66 9.04
C LEU A 108 15.31 13.58 9.73
N SER A 109 15.43 12.73 10.74
CA SER A 109 16.67 12.58 11.53
C SER A 109 17.63 11.56 10.92
N GLY A 110 18.93 11.69 11.21
CA GLY A 110 19.94 10.71 10.82
C GLY A 110 20.21 10.64 9.31
N MET A 111 20.08 11.77 8.60
CA MET A 111 20.30 11.87 7.15
C MET A 111 21.70 12.39 6.76
N SER A 112 22.43 13.00 7.70
CA SER A 112 23.70 13.70 7.46
C SER A 112 24.90 12.81 7.11
N SER A 113 24.86 11.52 7.48
CA SER A 113 25.90 10.55 7.16
C SER A 113 25.30 9.24 6.64
N MET A 114 26.11 8.43 5.94
CA MET A 114 25.70 7.06 5.62
C MET A 114 25.33 6.34 6.92
N GLY A 115 24.14 5.74 6.96
CA GLY A 115 23.60 5.10 8.14
C GLY A 115 22.51 4.09 7.78
N THR A 116 22.03 3.36 8.78
CA THR A 116 21.01 2.30 8.63
C THR A 116 19.58 2.84 8.55
N ASN A 117 19.40 4.16 8.47
CA ASN A 117 18.07 4.76 8.36
C ASN A 117 17.39 4.29 7.05
N PRO A 118 16.26 3.57 7.13
CA PRO A 118 15.57 3.05 5.95
C PRO A 118 15.07 4.18 5.01
N LEU A 119 14.71 5.34 5.56
CA LEU A 119 14.33 6.50 4.74
C LEU A 119 15.51 7.03 3.92
N ARG A 120 16.74 6.91 4.44
CA ARG A 120 17.94 7.30 3.69
C ARG A 120 18.20 6.37 2.50
N GLN A 121 17.92 5.08 2.64
CA GLN A 121 18.04 4.11 1.54
C GLN A 121 16.95 4.30 0.48
N ALA A 122 15.76 4.74 0.89
CA ALA A 122 14.66 5.02 -0.04
C ALA A 122 14.86 6.34 -0.80
N MET A 123 15.65 7.26 -0.27
CA MET A 123 15.89 8.61 -0.82
C MET A 123 17.27 8.82 -1.46
N SER A 124 18.14 7.79 -1.45
CA SER A 124 19.47 7.79 -2.08
C SER A 124 19.43 7.22 -3.48
#